data_AF-A0A0F9JD30-F1
#
_entry.id   AF-A0A0F9JD30-F1
#
_cell.length_a   1.000
_cell.length_b   1.000
_cell.length_c   1.000
_cell.angle_alpha   90.00
_cell.angle_beta   90.00
_cell.angle_gamma   90.00
#
_symmetry.space_group_name_H-M   'P 1'
#
loop_
_entity.id
_entity.type
_entity.pdbx_description
1 polymer ?
#
loop_
_entity_poly.entity_id
_entity_poly.type
_entity_poly.pdbx_seq_one_letter_code
_entity_poly.pdbx_strand_id
1 'polypeptide(L)'
;MRKVKRLWSKPGQDLERNESQEPTIEVTKDDPINDTVERHPAYAQIGAMRVSGSHGAYLYGSDFRHQHYIMIQIHDSVLHRSLSGDRAHSGKRLIEVALSEAQWATFVSSLNQGSGV
;
A
#
# COMPACT_ATOMS: atom_id res chain seq x y z
N MET A 1 -18.33 -3.52 32.52
CA MET A 1 -17.19 -3.05 31.70
C MET A 1 -17.57 -3.05 30.24
N ARG A 2 -17.33 -1.92 29.56
CA ARG A 2 -17.86 -1.60 28.22
C ARG A 2 -16.85 -2.07 27.16
N LYS A 3 -17.23 -3.04 26.31
CA LYS A 3 -16.37 -3.57 25.23
C LYS A 3 -16.10 -2.47 24.21
N VAL A 4 -14.83 -2.12 24.04
CA VAL A 4 -14.37 -1.22 22.96
C VAL A 4 -14.48 -1.97 21.64
N LYS A 5 -15.38 -1.50 20.77
CA LYS A 5 -15.61 -2.04 19.43
C LYS A 5 -14.46 -1.57 18.53
N ARG A 6 -13.44 -2.42 18.36
CA ARG A 6 -12.30 -2.15 17.46
C ARG A 6 -12.85 -2.20 16.03
N LEU A 7 -12.89 -1.06 15.36
CA LEU A 7 -13.76 -0.79 14.21
C LEU A 7 -13.23 -1.31 12.86
N TRP A 8 -12.04 -1.94 12.79
CA TRP A 8 -11.32 -2.05 11.51
C TRP A 8 -10.75 -3.41 11.10
N SER A 9 -11.07 -4.52 11.76
CA SER A 9 -10.75 -5.84 11.18
C SER A 9 -11.77 -6.87 11.62
N LYS A 10 -12.42 -7.51 10.64
CA LYS A 10 -13.17 -8.74 10.92
C LYS A 10 -12.15 -9.78 11.40
N PRO A 11 -12.38 -10.49 12.52
CA PRO A 11 -11.49 -11.57 12.95
C PRO A 11 -11.46 -12.65 11.85
N GLY A 12 -10.27 -13.05 11.40
CA GLY A 12 -10.04 -14.03 10.32
C GLY A 12 -9.59 -13.46 8.96
N GLN A 13 -9.04 -12.24 8.91
CA GLN A 13 -8.41 -11.66 7.69
C GLN A 13 -6.92 -11.37 7.86
N ASP A 14 -6.28 -11.95 8.86
CA ASP A 14 -4.88 -12.34 8.73
C ASP A 14 -4.86 -13.48 7.70
N LEU A 15 -4.45 -13.17 6.47
CA LEU A 15 -4.09 -14.22 5.51
C LEU A 15 -3.06 -15.09 6.21
N GLU A 16 -3.43 -16.31 6.60
CA GLU A 16 -2.46 -17.32 7.01
C GLU A 16 -1.45 -17.40 5.87
N ARG A 17 -0.23 -16.91 6.10
CA ARG A 17 0.84 -16.82 5.08
C ARG A 17 1.32 -18.20 4.59
N ASN A 18 0.62 -19.27 4.96
CA ASN A 18 1.02 -20.67 4.82
C ASN A 18 0.24 -21.43 3.75
N GLU A 19 -0.83 -20.86 3.16
CA GLU A 19 -1.55 -21.50 2.07
C GLU A 19 -1.27 -20.80 0.72
N SER A 20 -0.71 -21.54 -0.23
CA SER A 20 -0.51 -21.09 -1.60
C SER A 20 -1.88 -20.87 -2.25
N GLN A 21 -2.24 -19.60 -2.48
CA GLN A 21 -3.40 -19.24 -3.28
C GLN A 21 -2.96 -19.12 -4.74
N GLU A 22 -3.70 -19.74 -5.65
CA GLU A 22 -3.44 -19.56 -7.08
C GLU A 22 -3.97 -18.19 -7.53
N PRO A 23 -3.23 -17.49 -8.40
CA PRO A 23 -3.69 -16.23 -8.95
C PRO A 23 -4.92 -16.44 -9.85
N THR A 24 -5.89 -15.54 -9.73
CA THR A 24 -7.06 -15.51 -10.62
C THR A 24 -6.65 -14.85 -11.94
N ILE A 25 -6.81 -15.57 -13.04
CA ILE A 25 -6.42 -15.11 -14.39
C ILE A 25 -7.68 -14.79 -15.19
N GLU A 26 -7.78 -13.55 -15.66
CA GLU A 26 -8.82 -13.07 -16.56
C GLU A 26 -8.21 -12.85 -17.95
N VAL A 27 -8.66 -13.62 -18.95
CA VAL A 27 -8.23 -13.46 -20.35
C VAL A 27 -9.00 -12.29 -20.96
N THR A 28 -8.29 -11.24 -21.39
CA THR A 28 -8.93 -10.08 -22.02
C THR A 28 -8.93 -10.27 -23.52
N LYS A 29 -10.07 -10.64 -24.11
CA LYS A 29 -10.18 -10.90 -25.56
C LYS A 29 -10.14 -9.64 -26.43
N ASP A 30 -10.32 -8.46 -25.83
CA ASP A 30 -10.53 -7.19 -26.54
C ASP A 30 -9.40 -6.15 -26.35
N ASP A 31 -8.30 -6.50 -25.66
CA ASP A 31 -7.16 -5.59 -25.47
C ASP A 31 -6.05 -5.93 -26.48
N PRO A 32 -5.74 -5.05 -27.46
CA PRO A 32 -4.72 -5.31 -28.47
C PRO A 32 -3.29 -5.36 -27.91
N ILE A 33 -3.09 -5.00 -26.64
CA ILE A 33 -1.77 -4.91 -26.00
C ILE A 33 -1.57 -6.00 -24.94
N ASN A 34 -2.62 -6.43 -24.24
CA ASN A 34 -2.51 -7.36 -23.11
C ASN A 34 -3.31 -8.64 -23.36
N ASP A 35 -2.67 -9.80 -23.21
CA ASP A 35 -3.29 -11.11 -23.43
C ASP A 35 -4.06 -11.59 -22.20
N THR A 36 -3.52 -11.33 -21.01
CA THR A 36 -4.10 -11.77 -19.73
C THR A 36 -3.89 -10.75 -18.61
N VAL A 37 -4.88 -10.62 -17.74
CA VAL A 37 -4.80 -9.86 -16.49
C VAL A 37 -4.86 -10.83 -15.33
N GLU A 38 -3.84 -10.80 -14.48
CA GLU A 38 -3.69 -11.67 -13.33
C GLU A 38 -3.88 -10.88 -12.03
N ARG A 39 -4.69 -11.44 -11.14
CA ARG A 39 -5.03 -10.87 -9.83
C ARG A 39 -4.69 -11.87 -8.74
N HIS A 40 -4.06 -11.42 -7.68
CA HIS A 40 -3.80 -12.26 -6.51
C HIS A 40 -3.96 -11.44 -5.22
N PRO A 41 -4.56 -11.98 -4.15
CA PRO A 41 -4.78 -11.23 -2.90
C PRO A 41 -3.51 -10.66 -2.26
N ALA A 42 -2.35 -11.28 -2.51
CA ALA A 42 -1.05 -10.78 -2.03
C ALA A 42 -0.41 -9.74 -2.97
N TYR A 43 -1.01 -9.42 -4.12
CA TYR A 43 -0.48 -8.41 -5.03
C TYR A 43 -0.83 -7.01 -4.50
N ALA A 44 0.18 -6.36 -3.94
CA ALA A 44 0.11 -4.98 -3.53
C ALA A 44 1.39 -4.26 -3.94
N GLN A 45 1.24 -2.99 -4.30
CA GLN A 45 2.37 -2.11 -4.58
C GLN A 45 2.47 -1.07 -3.47
N ILE A 46 3.68 -0.91 -2.93
CA ILE A 46 4.02 0.14 -1.98
C ILE A 46 4.85 1.21 -2.67
N GLY A 47 4.45 2.46 -2.50
CA GLY A 47 5.17 3.63 -3.00
C GLY A 47 5.44 4.60 -1.86
N ALA A 48 6.61 5.24 -1.89
CA ALA A 48 6.94 6.36 -1.04
C ALA A 48 7.24 7.58 -1.90
N MET A 49 6.65 8.73 -1.57
CA MET A 49 6.84 9.97 -2.33
C MET A 49 7.07 11.14 -1.39
N ARG A 50 7.89 12.10 -1.81
CA ARG A 50 8.05 13.38 -1.12
C ARG A 50 6.95 14.31 -1.59
N VAL A 51 6.16 14.82 -0.66
CA VAL A 51 5.12 15.80 -0.91
C VAL A 51 5.63 17.17 -0.52
N SER A 52 5.47 18.14 -1.41
CA SER A 52 5.69 19.56 -1.15
C SER A 52 4.40 20.32 -1.43
N GLY A 53 3.97 21.17 -0.49
CA GLY A 53 2.72 21.92 -0.63
C GLY A 53 2.77 23.27 0.06
N SER A 54 2.29 24.32 -0.62
CA SER A 54 2.24 25.69 -0.09
C SER A 54 1.36 25.82 1.15
N HIS A 55 0.35 24.96 1.28
CA HIS A 55 -0.55 24.94 2.42
C HIS A 55 -0.05 24.04 3.57
N GLY A 56 1.03 23.29 3.37
CA GLY A 56 1.56 22.32 4.35
C GLY A 56 0.53 21.29 4.85
N ALA A 57 0.96 20.39 5.72
CA ALA A 57 0.10 19.39 6.36
C ALA A 57 0.36 19.33 7.87
N TYR A 58 -0.69 19.07 8.65
CA TYR A 58 -0.57 18.70 10.06
C TYR A 58 -0.35 17.18 10.13
N LEU A 59 0.75 16.76 10.74
CA LEU A 59 1.16 15.36 10.80
C LEU A 59 1.01 14.82 12.22
N TYR A 60 0.76 13.52 12.32
CA TYR A 60 0.67 12.85 13.61
C TYR A 60 1.98 12.98 14.40
N GLY A 61 1.87 13.39 15.66
CA GLY A 61 3.03 13.59 16.53
C GLY A 61 3.82 14.87 16.26
N SER A 62 3.26 15.84 15.54
CA SER A 62 3.89 17.14 15.33
C SER A 62 2.92 18.31 15.49
N ASP A 63 3.36 19.33 16.23
CA ASP A 63 2.60 20.56 16.45
C ASP A 63 2.80 21.60 15.33
N PHE A 64 3.68 21.32 14.36
CA PHE A 64 4.01 22.22 13.27
C PHE A 64 3.34 21.81 11.96
N ARG A 65 3.06 22.81 11.10
CA ARG A 65 2.68 22.54 9.69
C ARG A 65 3.92 22.21 8.89
N HIS A 66 3.92 21.01 8.31
CA HIS A 66 5.01 20.54 7.47
C HIS A 66 4.76 20.94 6.02
N GLN A 67 5.61 21.80 5.46
CA GLN A 67 5.59 22.10 4.03
C GLN A 67 6.14 20.94 3.18
N HIS A 68 6.99 20.12 3.79
CA HIS A 68 7.59 18.94 3.21
C HIS A 68 7.37 17.74 4.11
N TYR A 69 6.88 16.65 3.53
CA TYR A 69 6.63 15.41 4.26
C TYR A 69 6.72 14.22 3.30
N ILE A 70 6.83 13.01 3.86
CA ILE A 70 6.85 11.77 3.09
C ILE A 70 5.47 11.13 3.18
N MET A 71 4.97 10.65 2.05
CA MET A 71 3.72 9.90 1.97
C MET A 71 4.01 8.49 1.50
N ILE A 72 3.58 7.51 2.28
CA ILE A 72 3.59 6.09 1.93
C ILE A 72 2.18 5.74 1.47
N GLN A 73 2.07 5.11 0.31
CA GLN A 73 0.82 4.62 -0.23
C GLN A 73 0.93 3.13 -0.56
N ILE A 74 -0.10 2.38 -0.19
CA ILE A 74 -0.26 0.98 -0.57
C ILE A 74 -1.46 0.90 -1.50
N HIS A 75 -1.26 0.30 -2.66
CA HIS A 75 -2.27 0.07 -3.69
C HIS A 75 -2.46 -1.43 -3.87
N ASP A 76 -3.67 -1.83 -4.27
CA ASP A 76 -3.81 -3.13 -4.92
C ASP A 76 -3.03 -3.13 -6.25
N SER A 77 -2.65 -4.32 -6.71
CA SER A 77 -1.90 -4.45 -7.95
C SER A 77 -2.45 -5.59 -8.79
N VAL A 78 -2.41 -5.38 -10.10
CA VAL A 78 -2.70 -6.42 -11.09
C VAL A 78 -1.48 -6.60 -11.99
N LEU A 79 -1.29 -7.81 -12.50
CA LEU A 79 -0.22 -8.11 -13.45
C LEU A 79 -0.83 -8.27 -14.84
N HIS A 80 -0.48 -7.38 -15.75
CA HIS A 80 -0.84 -7.50 -17.16
C HIS A 80 0.26 -8.28 -17.85
N ARG A 81 -0.09 -9.43 -18.43
CA ARG A 81 0.83 -10.24 -19.22
C ARG A 81 0.54 -10.05 -20.71
N SER A 82 1.60 -9.83 -21.47
CA SER A 82 1.57 -9.74 -22.93
C SER A 82 2.68 -10.60 -23.53
N LEU A 83 2.57 -10.94 -24.81
CA LEU A 83 3.65 -11.55 -25.60
C LEU A 83 4.99 -10.81 -25.49
N SER A 84 4.96 -9.50 -25.23
CA SER A 84 6.15 -8.63 -25.14
C SER A 84 6.70 -8.43 -23.73
N GLY A 85 6.03 -8.97 -22.70
CA GLY A 85 6.46 -8.92 -21.32
C GLY A 85 5.34 -8.62 -20.33
N ASP A 86 5.69 -8.73 -19.05
CA ASP A 86 4.78 -8.58 -17.91
C ASP A 86 4.89 -7.17 -17.32
N ARG A 87 3.76 -6.53 -17.04
CA ARG A 87 3.69 -5.17 -16.50
C ARG A 87 2.76 -5.14 -15.28
N ALA A 88 3.31 -4.79 -14.13
CA ALA A 88 2.51 -4.58 -12.93
C ALA A 88 1.83 -3.20 -12.98
N HIS A 89 0.53 -3.16 -12.71
CA HIS A 89 -0.28 -1.94 -12.71
C HIS A 89 -0.88 -1.71 -11.33
N SER A 90 -0.66 -0.52 -10.75
CA SER A 90 -1.30 -0.10 -9.50
C SER A 90 -2.76 0.22 -9.75
N GLY A 91 -3.66 -0.35 -8.96
CA GLY A 91 -5.07 0.00 -8.99
C GLY A 91 -5.45 0.99 -7.89
N LYS A 92 -6.46 0.62 -7.11
CA LYS A 92 -7.04 1.40 -6.03
C LYS A 92 -6.07 1.56 -4.85
N ARG A 93 -5.99 2.79 -4.34
CA ARG A 93 -5.29 3.10 -3.08
C ARG A 93 -6.03 2.47 -1.90
N LEU A 94 -5.32 1.64 -1.14
CA LEU A 94 -5.83 0.94 0.03
C LEU A 94 -5.49 1.69 1.32
N ILE A 95 -4.23 2.15 1.44
CA ILE A 95 -3.72 2.82 2.63
C ILE A 95 -2.88 4.02 2.20
N GLU A 96 -3.00 5.11 2.96
CA GLU A 96 -2.15 6.28 2.85
C GLU A 96 -1.69 6.69 4.26
N VAL A 97 -0.38 6.92 4.40
CA VAL A 97 0.22 7.40 5.65
C VAL A 97 1.15 8.56 5.33
N ALA A 98 0.93 9.70 5.98
CA ALA A 98 1.79 10.87 5.88
C ALA A 98 2.68 10.99 7.12
N LEU A 99 3.97 11.17 6.90
CA LEU A 99 5.02 11.15 7.91
C LEU A 99 5.91 12.38 7.76
N SER A 100 6.39 12.94 8.86
CA SER A 100 7.49 13.88 8.78
C SER A 100 8.75 13.19 8.26
N GLU A 101 9.71 13.96 7.74
CA GLU A 101 10.96 13.40 7.23
C GLU A 101 11.78 12.69 8.31
N ALA A 102 11.71 13.18 9.56
CA ALA A 102 12.32 12.54 10.71
C ALA A 102 11.66 11.18 11.02
N GLN A 103 10.32 11.12 11.04
CA GLN A 103 9.59 9.87 11.23
C GLN A 103 9.88 8.86 10.11
N TRP A 104 9.98 9.32 8.86
CA TRP A 104 10.39 8.46 7.74
C TRP A 104 11.81 7.92 7.92
N ALA A 105 12.78 8.76 8.30
CA ALA A 105 14.15 8.33 8.53
C ALA A 105 14.22 7.27 9.63
N THR A 106 13.49 7.46 10.74
CA THR A 106 13.37 6.46 11.80
C THR A 106 12.72 5.18 11.27
N PHE A 107 11.58 5.27 10.58
CA PHE A 107 10.88 4.11 10.01
C PHE A 107 11.79 3.22 9.14
N VAL A 108 12.60 3.82 8.27
CA VAL A 108 13.52 3.06 7.38
C VAL A 108 14.72 2.48 8.14
N SER A 109 15.18 3.15 9.20
CA SER A 109 16.38 2.74 9.93
C SER A 109 16.14 1.82 11.13
N SER A 110 14.93 1.82 11.70
CA SER A 110 14.59 1.07 12.92
C SER A 110 13.75 -0.18 12.64
N LEU A 111 14.16 -0.99 11.66
CA LEU A 111 13.48 -2.25 11.34
C LEU A 111 13.52 -3.20 12.55
N ASN A 112 12.39 -3.86 12.82
CA ASN A 112 12.21 -4.83 13.91
C ASN A 112 12.38 -4.28 15.35
N GLN A 113 12.31 -2.96 15.55
CA GLN A 113 12.35 -2.34 16.87
C GLN A 113 10.96 -1.78 17.24
N GLY A 114 10.19 -2.53 18.03
CA GLY A 114 8.91 -2.06 18.59
C GLY A 114 7.79 -1.83 17.57
N SER A 115 6.83 -0.96 17.93
CA SER A 115 5.61 -0.69 17.13
C SER A 115 5.79 0.35 16.01
N GLY A 116 7.03 0.81 15.75
CA GLY A 116 7.29 1.90 14.81
C GLY A 116 7.00 3.30 15.38
N VAL A 117 7.22 4.32 14.55
CA VAL A 117 7.04 5.77 14.85
C VAL A 117 5.61 6.24 14.62
#